data_AF-A0A0C3DYU9-F1
#
_entry.id   AF-A0A0C3DYU9-F1
#
_cell.length_a   1.000
_cell.length_b   1.000
_cell.length_c   1.000
_cell.angle_alpha   90.00
_cell.angle_beta   90.00
_cell.angle_gamma   90.00
#
_symmetry.space_group_name_H-M   'P 1'
#
loop_
_entity.id
_entity.type
_entity.pdbx_description
1 polymer ?
#
loop_
_entity_poly.entity_id
_entity_poly.type
_entity_poly.pdbx_seq_one_letter_code
_entity_poly.pdbx_strand_id
1 'polypeptide(L)'
;CFAGNIFGCPLQGGGDIHIATDGNFHHCHRCSAGSCPPFYDPVYFIPKAQVDEVGHWIQQARKQVPKQRCAMVPDEAIDQCEASYDAADGNKQKATMECFDDTGIMALICRPDIPQFFANIDTPSEQQKFSIALIEHLFAFLLPSATVVVLYDIGCVLAHSLEKFDILHDDIIHRIRFATTAMHAY
;
A
#
# COMPACT_ATOMS: atom_id res chain seq x y z
N CYS A 1 2.97 18.28 4.80
CA CYS A 1 1.83 17.34 4.66
C CYS A 1 0.85 17.47 5.81
N PHE A 2 1.33 17.50 7.05
CA PHE A 2 0.50 17.41 8.25
C PHE A 2 0.37 18.73 9.03
N ALA A 3 0.68 19.87 8.41
CA ALA A 3 0.66 21.19 9.07
C ALA A 3 -0.76 21.81 9.16
N GLY A 4 -1.80 21.06 8.81
CA GLY A 4 -3.18 21.53 8.91
C GLY A 4 -3.59 21.67 10.38
N ASN A 5 -4.22 22.78 10.72
CA ASN A 5 -4.75 23.02 12.08
C ASN A 5 -6.20 22.54 12.24
N ILE A 6 -6.86 22.19 11.13
CA ILE A 6 -8.24 21.72 11.07
C ILE A 6 -8.26 20.50 10.15
N PHE A 7 -8.90 19.43 10.62
CA PHE A 7 -9.05 18.15 9.92
C PHE A 7 -10.54 17.81 9.80
N GLY A 8 -10.90 17.03 8.78
CA GLY A 8 -12.28 16.67 8.46
C GLY A 8 -12.75 17.19 7.10
N CYS A 9 -11.83 17.57 6.20
CA CYS A 9 -12.20 17.89 4.83
C CYS A 9 -12.87 16.66 4.18
N PRO A 10 -14.04 16.81 3.54
CA PRO A 10 -14.70 15.71 2.86
C PRO A 10 -13.80 15.09 1.77
N LEU A 11 -13.84 13.76 1.62
CA LEU A 11 -13.10 13.05 0.58
C LEU A 11 -13.53 13.44 -0.85
N GLN A 12 -14.76 13.94 -1.05
CA GLN A 12 -15.17 14.52 -2.33
C GLN A 12 -14.54 15.89 -2.60
N GLY A 13 -14.21 16.64 -1.54
CA GLY A 13 -13.51 17.93 -1.61
C GLY A 13 -11.99 17.81 -1.68
N GLY A 14 -11.45 16.59 -1.77
CA GLY A 14 -10.03 16.31 -1.87
C GLY A 14 -9.36 15.85 -0.57
N GLY A 15 -10.06 15.81 0.57
CA GLY A 15 -9.50 15.36 1.85
C GLY A 15 -8.36 16.24 2.41
N ASP A 16 -7.92 15.93 3.63
CA ASP A 16 -6.92 16.75 4.35
C ASP A 16 -5.48 16.48 3.88
N ILE A 17 -5.13 15.20 3.75
CA ILE A 17 -3.76 14.72 3.54
C ILE A 17 -3.68 13.96 2.23
N HIS A 18 -2.69 14.24 1.39
CA HIS A 18 -2.39 13.43 0.20
C HIS A 18 -1.06 12.72 0.36
N ILE A 19 -1.08 11.43 0.10
CA ILE A 19 0.10 10.56 0.08
C ILE A 19 0.14 9.78 -1.23
N ALA A 20 1.32 9.29 -1.58
CA ALA A 20 1.55 8.34 -2.65
C ALA A 20 2.23 7.10 -2.08
N THR A 21 1.88 5.93 -2.59
CA THR A 21 2.55 4.67 -2.26
C THR A 21 3.00 3.98 -3.53
N ASP A 22 4.24 3.51 -3.55
CA ASP A 22 4.82 2.80 -4.69
C ASP A 22 6.01 1.91 -4.25
N GLY A 23 6.24 0.84 -5.01
CA GLY A 23 7.33 -0.12 -4.80
C GLY A 23 8.48 0.08 -5.78
N ASN A 24 9.67 0.39 -5.28
CA ASN A 24 10.89 0.43 -6.09
C ASN A 24 11.67 -0.88 -5.98
N PHE A 25 11.69 -1.65 -7.06
CA PHE A 25 12.35 -2.96 -7.16
C PHE A 25 13.82 -2.90 -7.58
N HIS A 26 14.37 -1.72 -7.83
CA HIS A 26 15.81 -1.56 -8.11
C HIS A 26 16.67 -1.58 -6.84
N HIS A 27 16.06 -1.35 -5.67
CA HIS A 27 16.73 -1.39 -4.38
C HIS A 27 16.60 -2.80 -3.79
N CYS A 28 17.56 -3.66 -4.10
CA CYS A 28 17.59 -5.05 -3.66
C CYS A 28 18.82 -5.35 -2.80
N HIS A 29 18.66 -6.27 -1.86
CA HIS A 29 19.74 -6.76 -1.03
C HIS A 29 20.11 -8.18 -1.45
N ARG A 30 21.40 -8.44 -1.65
CA ARG A 30 21.90 -9.77 -2.03
C ARG A 30 22.14 -10.59 -0.78
N CYS A 31 21.59 -11.80 -0.72
CA CYS A 31 21.82 -12.73 0.39
C CYS A 31 23.32 -12.97 0.66
N SER A 32 24.16 -12.95 -0.39
CA SER A 32 25.60 -13.19 -0.29
C SER A 32 26.41 -12.00 0.23
N ALA A 33 25.82 -10.80 0.31
CA ALA A 33 26.50 -9.62 0.82
C ALA A 33 26.63 -9.63 2.35
N GLY A 34 25.85 -10.47 3.04
CA GLY A 34 25.79 -10.51 4.50
C GLY A 34 25.14 -9.26 5.08
N SER A 35 25.03 -9.20 6.42
CA SER A 35 24.45 -8.03 7.08
C SER A 35 25.47 -6.91 7.22
N CYS A 36 25.02 -5.67 7.01
CA CYS A 36 25.82 -4.49 7.33
C CYS A 36 26.13 -4.47 8.84
N PRO A 37 27.37 -4.12 9.27
CA PRO A 37 27.65 -3.86 10.67
C PRO A 37 26.69 -2.81 11.23
N PRO A 38 26.25 -2.90 12.50
CA PRO A 38 25.33 -1.93 13.07
C PRO A 38 25.97 -0.54 13.11
N PHE A 39 25.54 0.34 12.21
CA PHE A 39 26.03 1.72 12.10
C PHE A 39 24.90 2.75 12.16
N TYR A 40 23.68 2.34 11.87
CA TYR A 40 22.49 3.18 11.83
C TYR A 40 21.23 2.35 12.05
N ASP A 41 20.34 2.84 12.92
CA ASP A 41 19.00 2.28 13.10
C ASP A 41 18.02 3.04 12.21
N PRO A 42 17.41 2.39 11.21
CA PRO A 42 16.53 3.06 10.26
C PRO A 42 15.23 3.53 10.92
N VAL A 43 15.08 4.85 11.05
CA VAL A 43 13.94 5.47 11.74
C VAL A 43 12.63 5.41 10.95
N TYR A 44 12.72 5.35 9.61
CA TYR A 44 11.55 5.39 8.72
C TYR A 44 11.07 4.02 8.25
N PHE A 45 11.81 2.94 8.56
CA PHE A 45 11.40 1.59 8.17
C PHE A 45 10.47 1.00 9.22
N ILE A 46 9.29 0.57 8.78
CA ILE A 46 8.38 -0.15 9.67
C ILE A 46 8.90 -1.58 9.90
N PRO A 47 8.68 -2.18 11.08
CA PRO A 47 9.15 -3.53 11.36
C PRO A 47 8.55 -4.56 10.39
N LYS A 48 9.35 -5.51 9.92
CA LYS A 48 8.89 -6.64 9.09
C LYS A 48 7.70 -7.37 9.74
N ALA A 49 7.76 -7.59 11.05
CA ALA A 49 6.68 -8.24 11.80
C ALA A 49 5.33 -7.53 11.62
N GLN A 50 5.32 -6.20 11.59
CA GLN A 50 4.10 -5.42 11.37
C GLN A 50 3.53 -5.68 9.96
N VAL A 51 4.40 -5.77 8.94
CA VAL A 51 3.98 -6.07 7.56
C VAL A 51 3.47 -7.49 7.42
N ASP A 52 4.12 -8.45 8.09
CA ASP A 52 3.70 -9.86 8.06
C ASP A 52 2.35 -10.08 8.74
N GLU A 53 2.09 -9.40 9.85
CA GLU A 53 0.78 -9.41 10.53
C GLU A 53 -0.34 -8.94 9.59
N VAL A 54 -0.11 -7.86 8.84
CA VAL A 54 -1.05 -7.37 7.82
C VAL A 54 -1.23 -8.41 6.71
N GLY A 55 -0.16 -9.06 6.25
CA GLY A 55 -0.25 -10.15 5.27
C GLY A 55 -1.11 -11.32 5.77
N HIS A 56 -0.90 -11.75 7.01
CA HIS A 56 -1.71 -12.80 7.64
C HIS A 56 -3.18 -12.38 7.76
N TRP A 57 -3.45 -11.13 8.11
CA TRP A 57 -4.80 -10.60 8.21
C TRP A 57 -5.52 -10.57 6.84
N ILE A 58 -4.86 -10.08 5.79
CA ILE A 58 -5.42 -10.08 4.42
C ILE A 58 -5.77 -11.50 3.98
N GLN A 59 -4.89 -12.46 4.23
CA GLN A 59 -5.13 -13.87 3.89
C GLN A 59 -6.32 -14.46 4.67
N GLN A 60 -6.52 -14.05 5.92
CA GLN A 60 -7.68 -14.46 6.70
C GLN A 60 -8.97 -13.82 6.19
N ALA A 61 -8.95 -12.51 5.88
CA ALA A 61 -10.09 -11.79 5.34
C ALA A 61 -10.55 -12.39 4.00
N ARG A 62 -9.62 -12.78 3.13
CA ARG A 62 -9.90 -13.40 1.83
C ARG A 62 -10.48 -14.81 1.89
N LYS A 63 -10.36 -15.50 3.04
CA LYS A 63 -11.02 -16.81 3.25
C LYS A 63 -12.51 -16.68 3.55
N GLN A 64 -12.96 -15.48 3.94
CA GLN A 64 -14.37 -15.21 4.19
C GLN A 64 -15.14 -15.04 2.88
N VAL A 65 -16.47 -15.15 2.97
CA VAL A 65 -17.35 -14.92 1.82
C VAL A 65 -17.24 -13.44 1.41
N PRO A 66 -16.94 -13.12 0.14
CA PRO A 66 -16.87 -11.74 -0.33
C PRO A 66 -18.18 -10.99 -0.08
N LYS A 67 -18.10 -9.74 0.35
CA LYS A 67 -19.26 -8.87 0.52
C LYS A 67 -19.97 -8.64 -0.81
N GLN A 68 -21.29 -8.56 -0.77
CA GLN A 68 -22.09 -8.23 -1.95
C GLN A 68 -21.96 -6.72 -2.23
N ARG A 69 -21.44 -6.39 -3.43
CA ARG A 69 -21.04 -5.04 -3.81
C ARG A 69 -22.18 -4.27 -4.48
N CYS A 70 -22.24 -2.96 -4.24
CA CYS A 70 -22.97 -2.01 -5.10
C CYS A 70 -21.93 -1.14 -5.82
N ALA A 71 -21.54 -1.56 -7.02
CA ALA A 71 -20.38 -1.01 -7.73
C ALA A 71 -20.72 0.25 -8.52
N MET A 72 -19.90 1.30 -8.39
CA MET A 72 -19.90 2.43 -9.34
C MET A 72 -19.12 2.12 -10.62
N VAL A 73 -18.15 1.21 -10.55
CA VAL A 73 -17.29 0.81 -11.67
C VAL A 73 -17.50 -0.69 -11.93
N PRO A 74 -17.84 -1.10 -13.17
CA PRO A 74 -18.01 -2.51 -13.52
C PRO A 74 -16.78 -3.34 -13.20
N ASP A 75 -16.99 -4.59 -12.79
CA ASP A 75 -15.88 -5.49 -12.43
C ASP A 75 -14.96 -5.73 -13.63
N GLU A 76 -15.49 -5.76 -14.86
CA GLU A 76 -14.70 -5.93 -16.09
C GLU A 76 -13.67 -4.82 -16.29
N ALA A 77 -14.00 -3.58 -15.91
CA ALA A 77 -13.08 -2.45 -16.01
C ALA A 77 -11.97 -2.54 -14.96
N ILE A 78 -12.24 -3.13 -13.80
CA ILE A 78 -11.25 -3.35 -12.74
C ILE A 78 -10.36 -4.54 -13.08
N ASP A 79 -10.94 -5.62 -13.61
CA ASP A 79 -10.19 -6.78 -14.07
C ASP A 79 -9.27 -6.40 -15.23
N GLN A 80 -9.73 -5.52 -16.14
CA GLN A 80 -8.88 -4.93 -17.16
C GLN A 80 -7.80 -4.02 -16.54
N CYS A 81 -8.15 -3.21 -15.53
CA CYS A 81 -7.18 -2.42 -14.74
C CYS A 81 -6.07 -3.37 -14.26
N GLU A 82 -6.42 -4.41 -13.49
CA GLU A 82 -5.50 -5.39 -12.93
C GLU A 82 -4.61 -6.07 -13.99
N ALA A 83 -5.20 -6.52 -15.10
CA ALA A 83 -4.48 -7.17 -16.19
C ALA A 83 -3.48 -6.25 -16.91
N SER A 84 -3.78 -4.94 -16.98
CA SER A 84 -2.90 -3.93 -17.57
C SER A 84 -1.68 -3.60 -16.70
N TYR A 85 -1.69 -3.91 -15.39
CA TYR A 85 -0.55 -3.62 -14.51
C TYR A 85 0.38 -4.83 -14.31
N ASP A 86 1.62 -4.70 -14.80
CA ASP A 86 2.74 -5.59 -14.42
C ASP A 86 3.07 -5.56 -12.91
N ALA A 87 2.56 -4.57 -12.18
CA ALA A 87 2.63 -4.50 -10.72
C ALA A 87 1.55 -5.35 -10.05
N ALA A 88 0.35 -5.51 -10.62
CA ALA A 88 -0.69 -6.32 -9.99
C ALA A 88 -0.45 -7.85 -10.16
N ASP A 89 0.30 -8.26 -11.19
CA ASP A 89 0.64 -9.66 -11.44
C ASP A 89 1.67 -10.19 -10.42
N GLY A 90 1.17 -10.71 -9.30
CA GLY A 90 1.97 -11.33 -8.24
C GLY A 90 2.74 -12.59 -8.66
N ASN A 91 2.57 -13.08 -9.91
CA ASN A 91 3.26 -14.26 -10.43
C ASN A 91 4.52 -13.92 -11.24
N LYS A 92 4.73 -12.65 -11.64
CA LYS A 92 5.96 -12.25 -12.35
C LYS A 92 7.10 -12.00 -11.36
N GLN A 93 8.02 -12.95 -11.25
CA GLN A 93 9.25 -12.79 -10.47
C GLN A 93 10.11 -11.65 -11.06
N LYS A 94 10.06 -10.46 -10.47
CA LYS A 94 10.89 -9.30 -10.86
C LYS A 94 12.35 -9.42 -10.40
N ALA A 95 12.66 -10.34 -9.48
CA ALA A 95 14.02 -10.71 -9.09
C ALA A 95 14.08 -12.19 -8.71
N THR A 96 15.17 -12.88 -9.05
CA THR A 96 15.39 -14.27 -8.63
C THR A 96 15.61 -14.30 -7.11
N MET A 97 14.61 -14.73 -6.35
CA MET A 97 14.66 -14.82 -4.88
C MET A 97 15.75 -15.77 -4.34
N GLU A 98 16.38 -16.55 -5.21
CA GLU A 98 17.55 -17.36 -4.84
C GLU A 98 18.77 -16.50 -4.48
N CYS A 99 18.84 -15.27 -4.99
CA CYS A 99 19.98 -14.37 -4.81
C CYS A 99 19.69 -13.18 -3.89
N PHE A 100 18.41 -12.83 -3.68
CA PHE A 100 18.00 -11.62 -2.98
C PHE A 100 16.96 -11.92 -1.90
N ASP A 101 17.21 -11.45 -0.69
CA ASP A 101 16.33 -11.52 0.48
C ASP A 101 15.39 -10.31 0.54
N ASP A 102 15.88 -9.13 0.17
CA ASP A 102 15.05 -7.96 -0.16
C ASP A 102 15.04 -7.71 -1.68
N THR A 103 13.86 -7.70 -2.27
CA THR A 103 13.65 -7.52 -3.72
C THR A 103 13.22 -6.11 -4.11
N GLY A 104 13.01 -5.23 -3.13
CA GLY A 104 12.59 -3.85 -3.35
C GLY A 104 12.30 -3.11 -2.05
N ILE A 105 11.87 -1.86 -2.19
CA ILE A 105 11.41 -1.01 -1.09
C ILE A 105 10.04 -0.44 -1.47
N MET A 106 9.03 -0.69 -0.63
CA MET A 106 7.76 0.01 -0.68
C MET A 106 7.91 1.32 0.11
N ALA A 107 7.46 2.43 -0.47
CA ALA A 107 7.54 3.74 0.15
C ALA A 107 6.16 4.38 0.24
N LEU A 108 5.87 5.01 1.38
CA LEU A 108 4.76 5.94 1.54
C LEU A 108 5.33 7.35 1.65
N ILE A 109 5.00 8.18 0.67
CA ILE A 109 5.55 9.52 0.48
C ILE A 109 4.39 10.51 0.55
N CYS A 110 4.65 11.69 1.10
CA CYS A 110 3.63 12.73 1.19
C CYS A 110 3.82 13.80 0.10
N ARG A 111 2.76 14.55 -0.26
CA ARG A 111 2.69 15.42 -1.46
C ARG A 111 3.94 16.27 -1.84
N PRO A 112 4.69 16.89 -0.91
CA PRO A 112 5.96 17.60 -1.18
C PRO A 112 7.17 16.68 -1.36
N ASP A 113 6.96 15.43 -1.78
CA ASP A 113 7.97 14.40 -2.01
C ASP A 113 8.82 14.07 -0.77
N ILE A 114 8.20 14.09 0.42
CA ILE A 114 8.86 13.74 1.69
C ILE A 114 8.46 12.33 2.10
N PRO A 115 9.40 11.37 2.13
CA PRO A 115 9.12 10.02 2.61
C PRO A 115 8.67 10.03 4.08
N GLN A 116 7.64 9.24 4.37
CA GLN A 116 7.14 9.07 5.73
C GLN A 116 7.54 7.71 6.27
N PHE A 117 7.28 6.64 5.52
CA PHE A 117 7.54 5.28 5.94
C PHE A 117 8.01 4.41 4.78
N PHE A 118 8.82 3.41 5.10
CA PHE A 118 9.31 2.40 4.17
C PHE A 118 9.07 0.99 4.71
N ALA A 119 8.92 0.04 3.79
CA ALA A 119 8.95 -1.38 4.09
C ALA A 119 9.82 -2.11 3.05
N ASN A 120 10.63 -3.07 3.50
CA ASN A 120 11.33 -3.96 2.58
C ASN A 120 10.33 -4.88 1.88
N ILE A 121 10.49 -5.06 0.57
CA ILE A 121 9.71 -6.01 -0.22
C ILE A 121 10.48 -7.33 -0.25
N ASP A 122 10.03 -8.29 0.55
CA ASP A 122 10.70 -9.56 0.79
C ASP A 122 9.95 -10.77 0.22
N THR A 123 8.80 -10.54 -0.41
CA THR A 123 7.93 -11.59 -0.98
C THR A 123 7.45 -11.22 -2.38
N PRO A 124 7.31 -12.20 -3.28
CA PRO A 124 6.87 -11.94 -4.65
C PRO A 124 5.34 -11.80 -4.75
N SER A 125 4.59 -12.50 -3.90
CA SER A 125 3.13 -12.55 -3.93
C SER A 125 2.53 -11.79 -2.73
N GLU A 126 1.51 -10.97 -3.02
CA GLU A 126 0.75 -10.11 -2.08
C GLU A 126 1.34 -8.70 -1.85
N GLN A 127 1.58 -7.99 -2.95
CA GLN A 127 2.11 -6.61 -2.94
C GLN A 127 1.24 -5.60 -2.15
N GLN A 128 -0.06 -5.91 -1.98
CA GLN A 128 -0.98 -5.05 -1.23
C GLN A 128 -0.61 -4.96 0.26
N LYS A 129 -0.01 -6.01 0.87
CA LYS A 129 0.32 -6.02 2.30
C LYS A 129 1.25 -4.87 2.69
N PHE A 130 2.20 -4.54 1.82
CA PHE A 130 3.16 -3.47 2.06
C PHE A 130 2.47 -2.10 2.07
N SER A 131 1.66 -1.80 1.05
CA SER A 131 0.91 -0.55 0.97
C SER A 131 -0.10 -0.41 2.12
N ILE A 132 -0.81 -1.49 2.45
CA ILE A 132 -1.78 -1.50 3.57
C ILE A 132 -1.06 -1.27 4.90
N ALA A 133 0.07 -1.95 5.16
CA ALA A 133 0.82 -1.79 6.39
C ALA A 133 1.32 -0.35 6.58
N LEU A 134 1.80 0.30 5.51
CA LEU A 134 2.22 1.70 5.58
C LEU A 134 1.04 2.65 5.82
N ILE A 135 -0.12 2.37 5.22
CA ILE A 135 -1.36 3.12 5.45
C ILE A 135 -1.81 2.96 6.91
N GLU A 136 -1.93 1.74 7.43
CA GLU A 136 -2.32 1.51 8.83
C GLU A 136 -1.35 2.17 9.81
N HIS A 137 -0.05 2.05 9.54
CA HIS A 137 0.98 2.69 10.34
C HIS A 137 0.80 4.21 10.34
N LEU A 138 0.55 4.84 9.19
CA LEU A 138 0.26 6.27 9.11
C LEU A 138 -0.97 6.64 9.96
N PHE A 139 -2.07 5.91 9.81
CA PHE A 139 -3.33 6.19 10.49
C PHE A 139 -3.24 6.07 12.02
N ALA A 140 -2.28 5.30 12.55
CA ALA A 140 -1.99 5.26 13.99
C ALA A 140 -1.51 6.60 14.57
N PHE A 141 -0.98 7.51 13.74
CA PHE A 141 -0.53 8.84 14.14
C PHE A 141 -1.51 9.95 13.78
N LEU A 142 -2.57 9.65 13.01
CA LEU A 142 -3.52 10.66 12.56
C LEU A 142 -4.66 10.86 13.55
N LEU A 143 -5.15 12.09 13.62
CA LEU A 143 -6.36 12.40 14.36
C LEU A 143 -7.57 11.64 13.77
N PRO A 144 -8.56 11.23 14.58
CA PRO A 144 -9.73 10.49 14.09
C PRO A 144 -10.56 11.22 13.03
N SER A 145 -10.49 12.55 12.96
CA SER A 145 -11.18 13.35 11.94
C SER A 145 -10.40 13.50 10.63
N ALA A 146 -9.10 13.16 10.61
CA ALA A 146 -8.26 13.37 9.43
C ALA A 146 -8.65 12.41 8.30
N THR A 147 -8.80 12.97 7.09
CA THR A 147 -9.06 12.23 5.86
C THR A 147 -7.83 12.20 4.95
N VAL A 148 -7.64 11.09 4.25
CA VAL A 148 -6.44 10.80 3.46
C VAL A 148 -6.81 10.39 2.03
N VAL A 149 -6.16 11.01 1.05
CA VAL A 149 -6.19 10.58 -0.35
C VAL A 149 -4.88 9.88 -0.67
N VAL A 150 -4.96 8.65 -1.18
CA VAL A 150 -3.82 7.80 -1.52
C VAL A 150 -3.70 7.66 -3.01
N LEU A 151 -2.60 8.16 -3.56
CA LEU A 151 -2.20 7.91 -4.93
C LEU A 151 -1.48 6.56 -4.98
N TYR A 152 -2.03 5.62 -5.73
CA TYR A 152 -1.47 4.28 -5.89
C TYR A 152 -1.70 3.79 -7.33
N ASP A 153 -0.63 3.28 -7.95
CA ASP A 153 -0.64 2.77 -9.33
C ASP A 153 -1.68 1.66 -9.52
N ILE A 154 -1.82 0.75 -8.54
CA ILE A 154 -2.87 -0.28 -8.50
C ILE A 154 -3.99 0.05 -7.49
N GLY A 155 -4.21 1.34 -7.24
CA GLY A 155 -5.24 1.84 -6.31
C GLY A 155 -6.65 1.37 -6.65
N CYS A 156 -6.99 1.20 -7.94
CA CYS A 156 -8.26 0.62 -8.38
C CYS A 156 -8.46 -0.81 -7.83
N VAL A 157 -7.41 -1.64 -7.92
CA VAL A 157 -7.41 -3.05 -7.48
C VAL A 157 -7.47 -3.13 -5.95
N LEU A 158 -6.72 -2.27 -5.26
CA LEU A 158 -6.75 -2.21 -3.80
C LEU A 158 -8.13 -1.77 -3.30
N ALA A 159 -8.70 -0.69 -3.85
CA ALA A 159 -10.04 -0.22 -3.49
C ALA A 159 -11.10 -1.32 -3.69
N HIS A 160 -11.03 -2.05 -4.80
CA HIS A 160 -11.89 -3.20 -5.06
C HIS A 160 -11.73 -4.32 -4.02
N SER A 161 -10.49 -4.60 -3.62
CA SER A 161 -10.21 -5.61 -2.58
C SER A 161 -10.81 -5.21 -1.23
N LEU A 162 -10.72 -3.93 -0.86
CA LEU A 162 -11.29 -3.38 0.37
C LEU A 162 -12.83 -3.37 0.37
N GLU A 163 -13.47 -3.25 -0.80
CA GLU A 163 -14.93 -3.37 -0.92
C GLU A 163 -15.39 -4.82 -0.77
N LYS A 164 -14.58 -5.78 -1.24
CA LYS A 164 -14.89 -7.22 -1.18
C LYS A 164 -14.59 -7.86 0.17
N PHE A 165 -13.53 -7.42 0.86
CA PHE A 165 -12.98 -8.07 2.04
C PHE A 165 -12.73 -7.07 3.17
N ASP A 166 -12.91 -7.51 4.42
CA ASP A 166 -12.62 -6.77 5.64
C ASP A 166 -11.10 -6.66 5.91
N ILE A 167 -10.39 -5.97 5.02
CA ILE A 167 -8.93 -5.86 5.08
C ILE A 167 -8.46 -4.68 5.95
N LEU A 168 -9.09 -3.51 5.83
CA LEU A 168 -8.79 -2.35 6.68
C LEU A 168 -9.91 -2.17 7.71
N HIS A 169 -9.56 -1.67 8.90
CA HIS A 169 -10.54 -1.33 9.92
C HIS A 169 -11.52 -0.24 9.43
N ASP A 170 -12.78 -0.32 9.85
CA ASP A 170 -13.85 0.62 9.42
C ASP A 170 -13.50 2.09 9.70
N ASP A 171 -12.78 2.35 10.80
CA ASP A 171 -12.28 3.68 11.16
C ASP A 171 -11.33 4.28 10.11
N ILE A 172 -10.64 3.45 9.32
CA ILE A 172 -9.76 3.88 8.22
C ILE A 172 -10.56 3.96 6.91
N ILE A 173 -11.39 2.95 6.62
CA ILE A 173 -12.16 2.84 5.38
C ILE A 173 -12.98 4.09 5.09
N HIS A 174 -13.64 4.67 6.10
CA HIS A 174 -14.47 5.86 5.90
C HIS A 174 -13.69 7.17 5.71
N ARG A 175 -12.38 7.14 5.94
CA ARG A 175 -11.49 8.32 5.91
C ARG A 175 -10.44 8.25 4.82
N ILE A 176 -10.46 7.21 3.99
CA ILE A 176 -9.49 7.00 2.93
C ILE A 176 -10.14 7.04 1.56
N ARG A 177 -9.45 7.59 0.58
CA ARG A 177 -9.84 7.52 -0.84
C ARG A 177 -8.64 7.20 -1.70
N PHE A 178 -8.77 6.20 -2.56
CA PHE A 178 -7.75 5.88 -3.54
C PHE A 178 -7.92 6.72 -4.81
N ALA A 179 -6.81 7.13 -5.38
CA ALA A 179 -6.69 7.77 -6.67
C ALA A 179 -5.63 7.01 -7.48
N THR A 180 -5.96 6.67 -8.72
CA THR A 180 -5.02 6.05 -9.65
C THR A 180 -4.76 7.00 -10.81
N THR A 181 -3.51 7.13 -11.22
CA THR A 181 -3.13 8.01 -12.33
C THR A 181 -3.61 7.42 -13.66
N ALA A 182 -4.26 8.23 -14.50
CA ALA A 182 -4.73 7.80 -15.83
C ALA A 182 -3.60 7.34 -16.78
N MET A 183 -2.35 7.76 -16.53
CA MET A 183 -1.20 7.50 -17.40
C MET A 183 -0.61 6.08 -17.28
N HIS A 184 -1.14 5.23 -16.39
CA HIS A 184 -0.67 3.85 -16.23
C HIS A 184 -1.68 2.79 -16.69
N ALA A 185 -2.84 3.19 -17.21
CA ALA A 185 -3.75 2.29 -17.92
C ALA A 185 -3.27 2.17 -19.38
N TYR A 186 -2.46 1.15 -19.68
CA TYR A 186 -2.09 0.76 -21.04
C TYR A 186 -2.89 -0.47 -21.50
#